data_AF-J7IT54-F1
#
_entry.id   AF-J7IT54-F1
#
_cell.length_a   1.000
_cell.length_b   1.000
_cell.length_c   1.000
_cell.angle_alpha   90.00
_cell.angle_beta   90.00
_cell.angle_gamma   90.00
#
_symmetry.space_group_name_H-M   'P 1'
#
loop_
_entity.id
_entity.type
_entity.pdbx_description
1 polymer ?
#
loop_
_entity_poly.entity_id
_entity_poly.type
_entity_poly.pdbx_seq_one_letter_code
_entity_poly.pdbx_strand_id
1 'polypeptide(L)'
;MHFHYLTELIQLSHEIEQLGIPNSRSASDEAGFIDTKAKVLEILRVLYGEKSREFRVVKLTYSPATVVKVVNYIISRSDRISPQTKAVNM
;
A
#
# COMPACT_ATOMS: atom_id res chain seq x y z
N MET A 1 -6.49 1.57 15.44
CA MET A 1 -5.31 2.09 14.71
C MET A 1 -5.04 1.29 13.42
N HIS A 2 -4.86 -0.03 13.48
CA HIS A 2 -4.56 -0.85 12.29
C HIS A 2 -5.60 -0.77 11.15
N PHE A 3 -6.90 -0.85 11.45
CA PHE A 3 -7.96 -0.73 10.43
C PHE A 3 -8.00 0.64 9.73
N HIS A 4 -7.65 1.71 10.44
CA HIS A 4 -7.61 3.06 9.84
C HIS A 4 -6.54 3.14 8.75
N TYR A 5 -5.35 2.61 9.03
CA TYR A 5 -4.27 2.52 8.06
C TYR A 5 -4.59 1.63 6.85
N LEU A 6 -5.35 0.54 7.04
CA LEU A 6 -5.79 -0.28 5.91
C LEU A 6 -6.75 0.47 4.99
N THR A 7 -7.72 1.20 5.55
CA THR A 7 -8.64 2.05 4.77
C THR A 7 -7.87 3.13 4.00
N GLU A 8 -6.91 3.78 4.65
CA GLU A 8 -6.08 4.80 4.02
C GLU A 8 -5.20 4.23 2.91
N LEU A 9 -4.59 3.05 3.12
CA LEU A 9 -3.84 2.35 2.07
C LEU A 9 -4.71 2.03 0.85
N ILE A 10 -5.97 1.60 1.05
CA ILE A 10 -6.91 1.36 -0.04
C ILE A 10 -7.13 2.63 -0.86
N GLN A 11 -7.42 3.76 -0.19
CA GLN A 11 -7.66 5.05 -0.84
C GLN A 11 -6.43 5.50 -1.66
N LEU A 12 -5.24 5.46 -1.05
CA LEU A 12 -3.99 5.82 -1.72
C LEU A 12 -3.67 4.88 -2.89
N SER A 13 -4.02 3.60 -2.80
CA SER A 13 -3.81 2.66 -3.91
C SER A 13 -4.68 2.97 -5.12
N HIS A 14 -5.92 3.40 -4.91
CA HIS A 14 -6.80 3.86 -5.98
C HIS A 14 -6.28 5.16 -6.61
N GLU A 15 -5.79 6.12 -5.82
CA GLU A 15 -5.15 7.33 -6.36
C GLU A 15 -3.95 6.98 -7.25
N ILE A 16 -3.08 6.08 -6.79
CA ILE A 16 -1.93 5.61 -7.57
C ILE A 16 -2.36 4.89 -8.86
N GLU A 17 -3.43 4.10 -8.80
CA GLU A 17 -3.97 3.41 -9.98
C GLU A 17 -4.44 4.41 -11.05
N GLN A 18 -5.12 5.48 -10.64
CA GLN A 18 -5.58 6.53 -11.56
C GLN A 18 -4.42 7.30 -12.20
N LEU A 19 -3.36 7.58 -11.44
CA LEU A 19 -2.13 8.21 -11.94
C LEU A 19 -1.33 7.30 -12.89
N GLY A 20 -1.55 5.98 -12.80
CA GLY A 20 -0.92 4.99 -13.67
C GLY A 20 -1.54 4.87 -15.06
N ILE A 21 -2.70 5.48 -15.30
CA ILE A 21 -3.43 5.38 -16.57
C ILE A 21 -2.67 6.17 -17.66
N PRO A 22 -2.24 5.51 -18.76
CA PRO A 22 -1.35 6.11 -19.75
C PRO A 22 -1.95 7.27 -20.56
N ASN A 23 -3.24 7.57 -20.40
CA ASN A 23 -3.94 8.58 -21.21
C ASN A 23 -3.66 10.04 -20.84
N SER A 24 -2.89 10.32 -19.78
CA SER A 24 -2.64 11.70 -19.35
C SER A 24 -1.23 12.04 -18.88
N ARG A 25 -0.23 11.13 -18.97
CA ARG A 25 1.10 11.31 -18.34
C ARG A 25 1.69 12.70 -18.56
N SER A 26 1.41 13.56 -17.60
CA SER A 26 1.94 14.91 -17.49
C SER A 26 2.97 14.93 -16.37
N ALA A 27 3.84 15.94 -16.34
CA ALA A 27 4.75 16.14 -15.21
C ALA A 27 4.00 16.26 -13.86
N SER A 28 2.71 16.66 -13.90
CA SER A 28 1.83 16.70 -12.73
C SER A 28 1.48 15.32 -12.20
N ASP A 29 1.34 14.31 -13.07
CA ASP A 29 0.98 12.95 -12.67
C ASP A 29 2.17 12.24 -11.99
N GLU A 30 3.39 12.55 -12.41
CA GLU A 30 4.61 12.03 -11.80
C GLU A 30 4.85 12.62 -10.39
N ALA A 31 4.65 13.93 -10.23
CA ALA A 31 4.70 14.57 -8.91
C ALA A 31 3.61 14.00 -7.97
N GLY A 32 2.38 13.86 -8.48
CA GLY A 32 1.28 13.24 -7.74
C GLY A 32 1.60 11.80 -7.31
N PHE A 33 2.22 11.01 -8.18
CA PHE A 33 2.63 9.66 -7.83
C PHE A 33 3.68 9.64 -6.73
N ILE A 34 4.69 10.51 -6.79
CA ILE A 34 5.75 10.61 -5.77
C ILE A 34 5.15 10.97 -4.41
N ASP A 35 4.24 11.95 -4.37
CA ASP A 35 3.60 12.41 -3.14
C ASP A 35 2.69 11.33 -2.54
N THR A 36 1.84 10.69 -3.35
CA THR A 36 0.96 9.62 -2.87
C THR A 36 1.78 8.40 -2.44
N LYS A 37 2.88 8.07 -3.13
CA LYS A 37 3.82 7.01 -2.74
C LYS A 37 4.48 7.32 -1.39
N ALA A 38 4.82 8.58 -1.10
CA ALA A 38 5.42 8.97 0.18
C ALA A 38 4.46 8.69 1.36
N LYS A 39 3.17 8.99 1.20
CA LYS A 39 2.13 8.67 2.20
C LYS A 39 2.01 7.16 2.43
N VAL A 40 2.03 6.36 1.37
CA VAL A 40 2.05 4.89 1.49
C VAL A 40 3.27 4.44 2.30
N LEU A 41 4.46 5.00 2.03
CA LEU A 41 5.68 4.66 2.78
C LEU A 41 5.59 5.01 4.26
N GLU A 42 4.99 6.15 4.60
CA GLU A 42 4.76 6.55 6.00
C GLU A 42 3.91 5.51 6.73
N ILE A 43 2.79 5.10 6.13
CA ILE A 43 1.91 4.07 6.70
C ILE A 43 2.65 2.74 6.84
N LEU A 44 3.37 2.29 5.80
CA LEU A 44 4.13 1.03 5.84
C LEU A 44 5.24 1.07 6.90
N ARG A 45 5.87 2.22 7.10
CA ARG A 45 6.87 2.40 8.17
C ARG A 45 6.23 2.25 9.54
N VAL A 46 5.03 2.80 9.77
CA VAL A 46 4.31 2.67 11.04
C VAL A 46 3.86 1.22 11.27
N LEU A 47 3.33 0.55 10.25
CA LEU A 47 2.77 -0.80 10.37
C LEU A 47 3.82 -1.91 10.46
N TYR A 48 4.90 -1.82 9.66
CA TYR A 48 5.84 -2.92 9.47
C TYR A 48 7.31 -2.53 9.70
N GLY A 49 7.61 -1.23 9.81
CA GLY A 49 8.97 -0.71 9.93
C GLY A 49 9.73 -0.62 8.61
N GLU A 50 10.77 0.21 8.59
CA GLU A 50 11.56 0.49 7.37
C GLU A 50 12.34 -0.71 6.83
N LYS A 51 12.58 -1.72 7.69
CA LYS A 51 13.28 -2.97 7.31
C LYS A 51 12.35 -4.01 6.68
N SER A 52 11.04 -3.78 6.69
CA SER A 52 10.05 -4.70 6.10
C SER A 52 10.24 -4.84 4.59
N ARG A 53 9.80 -5.99 4.05
CA ARG A 53 9.87 -6.26 2.62
C ARG A 53 8.95 -5.30 1.86
N GLU A 54 7.76 -5.07 2.39
CA GLU A 54 6.71 -4.22 1.86
C GLU A 54 7.22 -2.77 1.69
N PHE A 55 7.80 -2.20 2.76
CA PHE A 55 8.37 -0.86 2.72
C PHE A 55 9.51 -0.76 1.69
N ARG A 56 10.44 -1.73 1.68
CA ARG A 56 11.58 -1.71 0.74
C ARG A 56 11.14 -1.81 -0.71
N VAL A 57 10.18 -2.67 -1.02
CA VAL A 57 9.65 -2.85 -2.39
C VAL A 57 8.99 -1.56 -2.86
N VAL A 58 8.12 -0.96 -2.03
CA VAL A 58 7.49 0.32 -2.38
C VAL A 58 8.54 1.42 -2.52
N LYS A 59 9.52 1.50 -1.62
CA LYS A 59 10.55 2.54 -1.66
C LYS A 59 11.32 2.52 -2.99
N LEU A 60 11.74 1.34 -3.43
CA LEU A 60 12.61 1.16 -4.60
C LEU A 60 11.87 1.18 -5.94
N THR A 61 10.57 0.89 -5.97
CA THR A 61 9.82 0.84 -7.24
C THR A 61 9.38 2.22 -7.71
N TYR A 62 9.45 2.44 -9.02
CA TYR A 62 8.83 3.59 -9.70
C TYR A 62 7.55 3.21 -10.46
N SER A 63 7.07 1.97 -10.29
CA SER A 63 5.89 1.46 -10.98
C SER A 63 4.64 1.61 -10.10
N PRO A 64 3.64 2.42 -10.50
CA PRO A 64 2.34 2.53 -9.82
C PRO A 64 1.67 1.17 -9.59
N ALA A 65 1.65 0.33 -10.64
CA ALA A 65 1.08 -1.01 -10.57
C ALA A 65 1.77 -1.92 -9.53
N THR A 66 3.07 -1.73 -9.29
CA THR A 66 3.79 -2.49 -8.26
C THR A 66 3.36 -2.04 -6.86
N VAL A 67 3.19 -0.73 -6.64
CA VAL A 67 2.70 -0.21 -5.35
C VAL A 67 1.30 -0.75 -5.05
N VAL A 68 0.39 -0.69 -6.03
CA VAL A 68 -0.98 -1.22 -5.90
C VAL A 68 -0.96 -2.72 -5.56
N LYS A 69 -0.11 -3.52 -6.22
CA LYS A 69 0.05 -4.95 -5.90
C LYS A 69 0.50 -5.20 -4.46
N VAL A 70 1.43 -4.40 -3.93
CA VAL A 70 1.87 -4.54 -2.53
C VAL A 70 0.75 -4.21 -1.56
N VAL A 71 -0.02 -3.15 -1.83
CA VAL A 71 -1.17 -2.78 -1.00
C VAL A 71 -2.23 -3.88 -1.01
N ASN A 72 -2.59 -4.40 -2.18
CA ASN A 72 -3.54 -5.52 -2.31
C ASN A 72 -3.07 -6.78 -1.56
N TYR A 73 -1.76 -7.09 -1.63
CA TYR A 73 -1.19 -8.17 -0.85
C TYR A 73 -1.35 -7.96 0.67
N ILE A 74 -1.12 -6.74 1.16
CA ILE A 74 -1.31 -6.39 2.57
C ILE A 74 -2.76 -6.58 3.00
N ILE A 75 -3.72 -6.03 2.25
CA ILE A 75 -5.15 -6.12 2.54
C ILE A 75 -5.58 -7.58 2.58
N SER A 76 -5.26 -8.36 1.54
CA SER A 76 -5.63 -9.78 1.48
C SER A 76 -5.01 -10.60 2.60
N ARG A 77 -3.82 -10.24 3.08
CA ARG A 77 -3.19 -10.86 4.24
C ARG A 77 -3.88 -10.46 5.54
N SER A 78 -4.27 -9.20 5.70
CA SER A 78 -5.00 -8.73 6.87
C SER A 78 -6.38 -9.36 7.02
N ASP A 79 -7.12 -9.54 5.92
CA ASP A 79 -8.41 -10.24 5.94
C ASP A 79 -8.28 -11.69 6.38
N ARG A 80 -7.18 -12.36 5.99
CA ARG A 80 -6.88 -13.75 6.40
C ARG A 80 -6.51 -13.90 7.87
N ILE A 81 -6.05 -12.83 8.52
CA ILE A 81 -5.77 -12.83 9.96
C ILE A 81 -7.07 -12.68 10.79
N SER A 82 -8.16 -12.21 10.17
CA SER A 82 -9.41 -11.84 10.85
C SER A 82 -10.38 -13.00 11.21
N PRO A 83 -10.18 -14.28 10.82
CA PRO A 83 -10.91 -15.37 11.45
C PRO A 83 -10.04 -16.58 11.86
N GLN A 84 -8.85 -16.38 12.42
CA GLN A 84 -8.08 -17.47 13.07
C GLN A 84 -7.96 -17.38 14.59
N THR A 85 -8.74 -16.50 15.23
CA THR A 85 -8.90 -16.50 16.70
C THR A 85 -9.98 -17.47 17.18
N LYS A 86 -10.19 -18.61 16.50
CA LYS A 86 -10.99 -19.72 17.03
C LYS A 86 -10.14 -20.98 17.17
N ALA A 87 -9.95 -21.34 18.44
CA ALA A 87 -9.60 -22.64 18.99
C ALA A 87 -8.16 -23.14 18.72
N VAL A 88 -7.26 -22.79 19.63
CA VAL A 88 -6.23 -23.75 20.07
C VAL A 88 -6.42 -23.95 21.58
N ASN A 89 -7.37 -24.79 21.93
CA ASN A 89 -7.39 -25.50 23.21
C ASN A 89 -7.83 -26.93 22.90
N MET A 90 -6.84 -27.78 22.64
CA MET A 90 -6.91 -29.23 22.76
C MET A 90 -5.62 -29.70 23.43
#